data_AF-A0A1I6HWH4-F1
#
_entry.id   AF-A0A1I6HWH4-F1
#
_cell.length_a   1.000
_cell.length_b   1.000
_cell.length_c   1.000
_cell.angle_alpha   90.00
_cell.angle_beta   90.00
_cell.angle_gamma   90.00
#
_symmetry.space_group_name_H-M   'P 1'
#
loop_
_entity.id
_entity.type
_entity.pdbx_description
1 polymer ?
#
loop_
_entity_poly.entity_id
_entity_poly.type
_entity_poly.pdbx_seq_one_letter_code
_entity_poly.pdbx_strand_id
1 'polypeptide(L)'
;MTDRDKETPASPQKARVLQDMLLDALHAMRSMEQVEDLEKPDAAERTPEGLVDRLASLTGSALRFGARATDTSLRVGRALINSQDQLRAMLTAGQSLRDIREVAGLTLSEMSEALNLRDKSVLEAIENGTTTLSFELILRLAALIARNDPIPFIMRTTRNYNPEVWQILNDWGVARLPLQFEREREFINIFRRHDDARALSDEGFRRVLEFTRQSFEMSLHFIEEQERQVAEIKASHTKGQPSENTRPGQAPKGRKPPSGES
;
A
#
# COMPACT_ATOMS: atom_id res chain seq x y z
N MET A 1 38.22 24.33 -3.41
CA MET A 1 38.60 23.10 -2.69
C MET A 1 37.34 22.54 -2.04
N THR A 2 36.53 21.73 -2.74
CA THR A 2 36.64 20.25 -2.84
C THR A 2 36.71 19.56 -1.48
N ASP A 3 35.57 19.07 -1.01
CA ASP A 3 35.55 17.88 -0.15
C ASP A 3 34.65 16.86 -0.86
N ARG A 4 35.32 15.89 -1.48
CA ARG A 4 34.75 14.77 -2.24
C ARG A 4 35.10 13.51 -1.46
N ASP A 5 34.13 12.61 -1.40
CA ASP A 5 34.28 11.16 -1.27
C ASP A 5 34.79 10.61 0.07
N LYS A 6 33.84 10.14 0.90
CA LYS A 6 34.05 9.00 1.81
C LYS A 6 33.04 7.91 1.50
N GLU A 7 33.30 7.17 0.42
CA GLU A 7 32.72 5.84 0.23
C GLU A 7 33.25 4.92 1.34
N THR A 8 32.34 4.29 2.07
CA THR A 8 32.67 3.31 3.09
C THR A 8 32.93 1.97 2.38
N PRO A 9 34.11 1.33 2.54
CA PRO A 9 34.39 0.08 1.85
C PRO A 9 33.50 -1.03 2.40
N ALA A 10 32.76 -1.71 1.51
CA ALA A 10 31.93 -2.84 1.85
C ALA A 10 32.76 -3.92 2.55
N SER A 11 32.39 -4.24 3.79
CA SER A 11 33.10 -5.17 4.66
C SER A 11 33.24 -6.56 3.99
N PRO A 12 34.44 -7.16 3.94
CA PRO A 12 34.70 -8.45 3.27
C PRO A 12 33.87 -9.62 3.82
N GLN A 13 33.28 -9.47 5.00
CA GLN A 13 32.38 -10.44 5.62
C GLN A 13 31.00 -10.49 4.93
N LYS A 14 30.49 -9.36 4.42
CA LYS A 14 29.22 -9.30 3.68
C LYS A 14 29.34 -9.96 2.31
N ALA A 15 30.49 -9.81 1.65
CA ALA A 15 30.76 -10.47 0.38
C ALA A 15 30.78 -12.01 0.52
N ARG A 16 31.33 -12.52 1.62
CA ARG A 16 31.33 -13.96 1.93
C ARG A 16 29.93 -14.52 2.20
N VAL A 17 29.13 -13.83 3.01
CA VAL A 17 27.73 -14.26 3.28
C VAL A 17 26.91 -14.28 1.99
N LEU A 18 27.12 -13.32 1.10
CA LEU A 18 26.43 -13.25 -0.19
C LEU A 18 26.89 -14.36 -1.15
N GLN A 19 28.18 -14.69 -1.11
CA GLN A 19 28.75 -15.83 -1.86
C GLN A 19 28.20 -17.17 -1.37
N ASP A 20 28.14 -17.39 -0.06
CA ASP A 20 27.60 -18.61 0.54
C ASP A 20 26.11 -18.79 0.19
N MET A 21 25.33 -17.71 0.27
CA MET A 21 23.91 -17.72 -0.09
C MET A 21 23.65 -18.01 -1.57
N LEU A 22 24.54 -17.53 -2.46
CA LEU A 22 24.48 -17.84 -3.89
C LEU A 22 24.85 -19.30 -4.18
N LEU A 23 25.82 -19.86 -3.47
CA LEU A 23 26.21 -21.26 -3.61
C LEU A 23 25.10 -22.20 -3.13
N ASP A 24 24.43 -21.87 -2.01
CA ASP A 24 23.26 -22.61 -1.53
C ASP A 24 22.09 -22.56 -2.52
N ALA A 25 21.83 -21.40 -3.13
CA ALA A 25 20.79 -21.26 -4.15
C ALA A 25 21.09 -22.08 -5.42
N LEU A 26 22.37 -22.14 -5.84
CA LEU A 26 22.80 -22.96 -6.98
C LEU A 26 22.68 -24.46 -6.67
N HIS A 27 23.00 -24.88 -5.44
CA HIS A 27 22.82 -26.26 -5.01
C HIS A 27 21.34 -26.66 -4.94
N ALA A 28 20.47 -25.77 -4.47
CA ALA A 28 19.02 -26.01 -4.45
C ALA A 28 18.44 -26.17 -5.88
N MET A 29 18.85 -25.32 -6.83
CA MET A 29 18.39 -25.43 -8.22
C MET A 29 18.85 -26.75 -8.87
N ARG A 30 20.11 -27.16 -8.64
CA ARG A 30 20.62 -28.44 -9.17
C ARG A 30 19.93 -29.65 -8.56
N SER A 31 19.48 -29.55 -7.30
CA SER A 31 18.71 -30.62 -6.66
C SER A 31 17.29 -30.75 -7.23
N MET A 32 16.67 -29.65 -7.68
CA MET A 32 15.36 -29.70 -8.32
C MET A 32 15.43 -30.27 -9.74
N GLU A 33 16.50 -29.97 -10.48
CA GLU A 33 16.74 -30.54 -11.82
C GLU A 33 16.96 -32.07 -11.75
N GLN A 34 17.61 -32.58 -10.70
CA GLN A 34 17.75 -34.02 -10.47
C GLN A 34 16.45 -34.73 -10.06
N VAL A 35 15.47 -34.00 -9.53
CA VAL A 35 14.17 -34.55 -9.14
C VAL A 35 13.23 -34.61 -10.36
N GLU A 36 13.37 -33.69 -11.32
CA GLU A 36 12.62 -33.75 -12.59
C GLU A 36 13.04 -34.92 -13.49
N ASP A 37 14.32 -35.35 -13.45
CA ASP A 37 14.79 -36.52 -14.21
C ASP A 37 14.33 -37.87 -13.64
N LEU A 38 13.74 -37.89 -12.43
CA LEU A 38 13.24 -39.11 -11.77
C LEU A 38 11.72 -39.32 -11.92
N GLU A 39 10.97 -38.36 -12.48
CA GLU A 39 9.53 -38.48 -12.70
C GLU A 39 9.17 -38.84 -14.16
N LYS A 40 9.44 -40.09 -14.55
CA LYS A 40 8.69 -40.77 -15.61
C LYS A 40 7.99 -41.99 -15.03
N PRO A 41 6.64 -42.01 -14.91
CA PRO A 41 5.95 -43.22 -14.55
C PRO A 41 5.71 -44.08 -15.80
N ASP A 42 6.22 -45.31 -15.77
CA ASP A 42 5.83 -46.40 -16.65
C ASP A 42 4.32 -46.67 -16.53
N ALA A 43 3.71 -46.92 -17.69
CA ALA A 43 2.31 -47.32 -17.81
C ALA A 43 2.11 -48.75 -17.28
N ALA A 44 1.33 -48.90 -16.21
CA ALA A 44 0.76 -50.17 -15.78
C ALA A 44 -0.68 -49.97 -15.28
N GLU A 45 -1.49 -50.99 -15.53
CA GLU A 45 -2.96 -51.02 -15.63
C GLU A 45 -3.72 -50.45 -14.42
N ARG A 46 -4.78 -49.68 -14.72
CA ARG A 46 -5.70 -49.09 -13.72
C ARG A 46 -7.05 -49.83 -13.76
N THR A 47 -7.36 -50.57 -12.70
CA THR A 47 -8.73 -51.04 -12.40
C THR A 47 -9.47 -50.02 -11.53
N PRO A 48 -10.80 -49.90 -11.64
CA PRO A 48 -11.59 -48.83 -11.01
C PRO A 48 -11.85 -48.99 -9.50
N GLU A 49 -11.33 -50.04 -8.85
CA GLU A 49 -11.65 -50.36 -7.44
C GLU A 49 -10.87 -49.49 -6.42
N GLY A 50 -9.76 -48.86 -6.82
CA GLY A 50 -8.88 -48.11 -5.89
C GLY A 50 -9.31 -46.66 -5.53
N LEU A 51 -10.30 -46.10 -6.21
CA LEU A 51 -10.77 -44.71 -5.96
C LEU A 51 -11.85 -44.64 -4.87
N VAL A 52 -12.72 -45.65 -4.80
CA VAL A 52 -13.80 -45.72 -3.81
C VAL A 52 -13.24 -46.02 -2.43
N ASP A 53 -12.22 -46.89 -2.34
CA ASP A 53 -11.55 -47.24 -1.09
C ASP A 53 -10.78 -46.05 -0.49
N ARG A 54 -10.25 -45.17 -1.35
CA ARG A 54 -9.61 -43.91 -0.93
C ARG A 54 -10.61 -42.88 -0.42
N LEU A 55 -11.79 -42.77 -1.03
CA LEU A 55 -12.88 -41.89 -0.55
C LEU A 55 -13.47 -42.38 0.79
N ALA A 56 -13.58 -43.70 0.98
CA ALA A 56 -14.02 -44.29 2.24
C ALA A 56 -12.98 -44.06 3.37
N SER A 57 -11.68 -44.10 3.05
CA SER A 57 -10.61 -43.82 4.03
C SER A 57 -10.54 -42.34 4.49
N LEU A 58 -11.02 -41.41 3.64
CA LEU A 58 -11.03 -39.97 3.93
C LEU A 58 -12.24 -39.54 4.78
N THR A 59 -13.36 -40.26 4.73
CA THR A 59 -14.54 -39.97 5.56
C THR A 59 -14.44 -40.57 6.97
N GLY A 60 -13.63 -41.62 7.17
CA GLY A 60 -13.39 -42.22 8.50
C GLY A 60 -12.38 -41.50 9.41
N SER A 61 -11.48 -40.68 8.84
CA SER A 61 -10.34 -40.13 9.59
C SER A 61 -10.54 -38.70 10.12
N ALA A 62 -11.59 -37.99 9.68
CA ALA A 62 -11.87 -36.61 10.12
C ALA A 62 -12.59 -36.52 11.48
N LEU A 63 -13.21 -37.61 11.95
CA LEU A 63 -14.05 -37.61 13.16
C LEU A 63 -13.32 -37.92 14.47
N ARG A 64 -12.00 -38.19 14.45
CA ARG A 64 -11.21 -38.48 15.68
C ARG A 64 -10.03 -37.54 15.94
N PHE A 65 -9.95 -36.39 15.27
CA PHE A 65 -9.04 -35.29 15.66
C PHE A 65 -9.76 -34.20 16.48
N GLY A 66 -10.68 -34.62 17.34
CA GLY A 66 -11.21 -33.77 18.41
C GLY A 66 -10.21 -33.66 19.56
N ALA A 67 -9.86 -32.41 19.90
CA ALA A 67 -9.29 -31.95 21.18
C ALA A 67 -7.78 -31.68 21.33
N ARG A 68 -6.94 -31.70 20.28
CA ARG A 68 -5.55 -31.18 20.37
C ARG A 68 -5.05 -30.49 19.10
N ALA A 69 -5.72 -29.43 18.65
CA ALA A 69 -5.26 -28.63 17.52
C ALA A 69 -5.91 -27.23 17.50
N THR A 70 -5.83 -26.48 18.59
CA THR A 70 -6.33 -25.10 18.62
C THR A 70 -5.53 -24.20 17.66
N ASP A 71 -4.21 -24.39 17.55
CA ASP A 71 -3.38 -23.47 16.76
C ASP A 71 -3.40 -23.76 15.24
N THR A 72 -3.34 -25.03 14.82
CA THR A 72 -3.34 -25.38 13.38
C THR A 72 -4.70 -25.16 12.70
N SER A 73 -5.81 -25.44 13.38
CA SER A 73 -7.16 -25.14 12.84
C SER A 73 -7.42 -23.63 12.72
N LEU A 74 -6.95 -22.84 13.69
CA LEU A 74 -7.01 -21.38 13.63
C LEU A 74 -6.14 -20.81 12.50
N ARG A 75 -4.94 -21.34 12.26
CA ARG A 75 -4.06 -20.91 11.16
C ARG A 75 -4.67 -21.21 9.80
N VAL A 76 -5.24 -22.41 9.60
CA VAL A 76 -5.94 -22.77 8.35
C VAL A 76 -7.18 -21.91 8.15
N GLY A 77 -8.00 -21.72 9.20
CA GLY A 77 -9.16 -20.83 9.13
C GLY A 77 -8.78 -19.37 8.80
N ARG A 78 -7.70 -18.86 9.40
CA ARG A 78 -7.18 -17.51 9.13
C ARG A 78 -6.63 -17.38 7.71
N ALA A 79 -5.93 -18.38 7.20
CA ALA A 79 -5.44 -18.39 5.83
C ALA A 79 -6.59 -18.37 4.81
N LEU A 80 -7.65 -19.15 5.06
CA LEU A 80 -8.85 -19.16 4.22
C LEU A 80 -9.57 -17.80 4.23
N ILE A 81 -9.75 -17.19 5.40
CA ILE A 81 -10.36 -15.85 5.52
C ILE A 81 -9.52 -14.80 4.78
N ASN A 82 -8.20 -14.78 5.01
CA ASN A 82 -7.29 -13.86 4.33
C ASN A 82 -7.35 -14.02 2.80
N SER A 83 -7.46 -15.25 2.31
CA SER A 83 -7.57 -15.54 0.87
C SER A 83 -8.89 -15.01 0.28
N GLN A 84 -10.00 -15.11 1.00
CA GLN A 84 -11.29 -14.57 0.57
C GLN A 84 -11.28 -13.04 0.56
N ASP A 85 -10.70 -12.42 1.59
CA ASP A 85 -10.56 -10.97 1.67
C ASP A 85 -9.63 -10.44 0.57
N GLN A 86 -8.56 -11.17 0.25
CA GLN A 86 -7.69 -10.86 -0.88
C GLN A 86 -8.43 -10.94 -2.22
N LEU A 87 -9.22 -12.00 -2.46
CA LEU A 87 -10.02 -12.12 -3.69
C LEU A 87 -11.04 -10.99 -3.82
N ARG A 88 -11.69 -10.60 -2.71
CA ARG A 88 -12.59 -9.43 -2.69
C ARG A 88 -11.84 -8.14 -3.01
N ALA A 89 -10.68 -7.93 -2.41
CA ALA A 89 -9.84 -6.76 -2.68
C ALA A 89 -9.39 -6.72 -4.14
N MET A 90 -9.05 -7.87 -4.73
CA MET A 90 -8.70 -8.00 -6.15
C MET A 90 -9.89 -7.70 -7.06
N LEU A 91 -11.09 -8.19 -6.74
CA LEU A 91 -12.32 -7.89 -7.49
C LEU A 91 -12.63 -6.38 -7.48
N THR A 92 -12.57 -5.75 -6.30
CA THR A 92 -12.77 -4.30 -6.18
C THR A 92 -11.68 -3.52 -6.92
N ALA A 93 -10.43 -3.97 -6.86
CA ALA A 93 -9.33 -3.34 -7.59
C ALA A 93 -9.50 -3.48 -9.11
N GLY A 94 -9.97 -4.64 -9.58
CA GLY A 94 -10.26 -4.89 -11.00
C GLY A 94 -11.40 -4.02 -11.53
N GLN A 95 -12.48 -3.88 -10.77
CA GLN A 95 -13.56 -2.94 -11.07
C GLN A 95 -13.05 -1.50 -11.12
N SER A 96 -12.24 -1.09 -10.14
CA SER A 96 -11.63 0.24 -10.14
C SER A 96 -10.73 0.47 -11.36
N LEU A 97 -10.02 -0.55 -11.84
CA LEU A 97 -9.18 -0.45 -13.03
C LEU A 97 -10.03 -0.26 -14.29
N ARG A 98 -11.13 -1.01 -14.40
CA ARG A 98 -12.12 -0.87 -15.45
C ARG A 98 -12.73 0.53 -15.48
N ASP A 99 -13.13 1.05 -14.32
CA ASP A 99 -13.69 2.40 -14.21
C ASP A 99 -12.68 3.45 -14.69
N ILE A 100 -11.41 3.32 -14.29
CA ILE A 100 -10.34 4.23 -14.74
C ILE A 100 -10.19 4.17 -16.26
N ARG A 101 -10.20 2.97 -16.85
CA ARG A 101 -10.10 2.79 -18.30
C ARG A 101 -11.27 3.47 -19.02
N GLU A 102 -12.50 3.25 -18.56
CA GLU A 102 -13.71 3.82 -19.15
C GLU A 102 -13.74 5.35 -19.00
N VAL A 103 -13.34 5.89 -17.85
CA VAL A 103 -13.21 7.35 -17.62
C VAL A 103 -12.11 7.96 -18.50
N ALA A 104 -11.05 7.23 -18.79
CA ALA A 104 -10.02 7.66 -19.74
C ALA A 104 -10.48 7.60 -21.21
N GLY A 105 -11.70 7.12 -21.49
CA GLY A 105 -12.23 6.96 -22.83
C GLY A 105 -11.57 5.83 -23.62
N LEU A 106 -10.93 4.87 -22.93
CA LEU A 106 -10.21 3.77 -23.55
C LEU A 106 -11.07 2.51 -23.59
N THR A 107 -11.04 1.81 -24.71
CA THR A 107 -11.48 0.42 -24.81
C THR A 107 -10.46 -0.53 -24.19
N LEU A 108 -10.88 -1.75 -23.88
CA LEU A 108 -9.99 -2.79 -23.36
C LEU A 108 -8.82 -3.08 -24.31
N SER A 109 -9.07 -3.04 -25.63
CA SER A 109 -8.03 -3.21 -26.65
C SER A 109 -7.03 -2.05 -26.66
N GLU A 110 -7.50 -0.80 -26.65
CA GLU A 110 -6.63 0.39 -26.66
C GLU A 110 -5.77 0.47 -25.41
N MET A 111 -6.33 0.13 -24.24
CA MET A 111 -5.55 0.09 -23.01
C MET A 111 -4.51 -1.05 -23.04
N SER A 112 -4.90 -2.23 -23.54
CA SER A 112 -3.98 -3.36 -23.71
C SER A 112 -2.80 -3.01 -24.63
N GLU A 113 -3.06 -2.29 -25.71
CA GLU A 113 -2.04 -1.79 -26.64
C GLU A 113 -1.15 -0.73 -25.97
N ALA A 114 -1.73 0.25 -25.29
CA ALA A 114 -1.00 1.28 -24.57
C ALA A 114 -0.10 0.72 -23.45
N LEU A 115 -0.51 -0.40 -22.85
CA LEU A 115 0.28 -1.14 -21.84
C LEU A 115 1.29 -2.13 -22.45
N ASN A 116 1.30 -2.26 -23.78
CA ASN A 116 2.14 -3.20 -24.53
C ASN A 116 1.98 -4.65 -24.01
N LEU A 117 0.73 -5.09 -23.86
CA LEU A 117 0.40 -6.47 -23.48
C LEU A 117 0.34 -7.36 -24.73
N ARG A 118 0.88 -8.57 -24.60
CA ARG A 118 0.86 -9.57 -25.70
C ARG A 118 -0.54 -10.12 -25.97
N ASP A 119 -1.37 -10.21 -24.94
CA ASP A 119 -2.73 -10.72 -25.03
C ASP A 119 -3.67 -9.87 -24.17
N LYS A 120 -4.76 -9.42 -24.78
CA LYS A 120 -5.83 -8.64 -24.14
C LYS A 120 -6.55 -9.43 -23.03
N SER A 121 -6.56 -10.77 -23.11
CA SER A 121 -7.19 -11.64 -22.13
C SER A 121 -6.59 -11.45 -20.72
N VAL A 122 -5.32 -11.04 -20.66
CA VAL A 122 -4.62 -10.74 -19.40
C VAL A 122 -5.27 -9.53 -18.72
N LEU A 123 -5.54 -8.46 -19.48
CA LEU A 123 -6.19 -7.26 -18.95
C LEU A 123 -7.63 -7.55 -18.52
N GLU A 124 -8.36 -8.36 -19.29
CA GLU A 124 -9.71 -8.81 -18.94
C GLU A 124 -9.73 -9.62 -17.64
N ALA A 125 -8.78 -10.56 -17.46
CA ALA A 125 -8.64 -11.32 -16.23
C ALA A 125 -8.31 -10.44 -15.01
N ILE A 126 -7.51 -9.39 -15.21
CA ILE A 126 -7.18 -8.41 -14.17
C ILE A 126 -8.42 -7.58 -13.78
N GLU A 127 -9.16 -7.05 -14.76
CA GLU A 127 -10.39 -6.27 -14.52
C GLU A 127 -11.48 -7.12 -13.84
N ASN A 128 -11.50 -8.42 -14.11
CA ASN A 128 -12.39 -9.39 -13.46
C ASN A 128 -11.87 -9.88 -12.10
N GLY A 129 -10.72 -9.40 -11.63
CA GLY A 129 -10.13 -9.78 -10.34
C GLY A 129 -9.68 -11.24 -10.26
N THR A 130 -9.51 -11.94 -11.38
CA THR A 130 -9.11 -13.35 -11.42
C THR A 130 -7.59 -13.55 -11.48
N THR A 131 -6.86 -12.53 -11.94
CA THR A 131 -5.40 -12.54 -12.04
C THR A 131 -4.78 -11.34 -11.33
N THR A 132 -3.59 -11.52 -10.76
CA THR A 132 -2.83 -10.46 -10.10
C THR A 132 -2.18 -9.51 -11.11
N LEU A 133 -2.03 -8.25 -10.73
CA LEU A 133 -1.27 -7.26 -11.49
C LEU A 133 0.23 -7.31 -11.12
N SER A 134 1.12 -7.44 -12.10
CA SER A 134 2.56 -7.34 -11.84
C SER A 134 2.94 -5.90 -11.44
N PHE A 135 3.98 -5.73 -10.62
CA PHE A 135 4.41 -4.40 -10.19
C PHE A 135 4.84 -3.53 -11.37
N GLU A 136 5.50 -4.10 -12.37
CA GLU A 136 5.82 -3.40 -13.62
C GLU A 136 4.55 -2.89 -14.32
N LEU A 137 3.50 -3.71 -14.41
CA LEU A 137 2.25 -3.32 -15.04
C LEU A 137 1.51 -2.23 -14.23
N ILE A 138 1.63 -2.24 -12.90
CA ILE A 138 1.18 -1.13 -12.03
C ILE A 138 1.88 0.17 -12.44
N LEU A 139 3.19 0.15 -12.65
CA LEU A 139 3.95 1.34 -13.04
C LEU A 139 3.57 1.82 -14.45
N ARG A 140 3.38 0.90 -15.41
CA ARG A 140 2.92 1.25 -16.77
C ARG A 140 1.52 1.86 -16.73
N LEU A 141 0.60 1.29 -15.95
CA LEU A 141 -0.74 1.83 -15.72
C LEU A 141 -0.68 3.23 -15.09
N ALA A 142 0.14 3.40 -14.06
CA ALA A 142 0.31 4.68 -13.40
C ALA A 142 0.83 5.76 -14.37
N ALA A 143 1.71 5.39 -15.29
CA ALA A 143 2.20 6.28 -16.35
C ALA A 143 1.11 6.62 -17.38
N LEU A 144 0.27 5.64 -17.75
CA LEU A 144 -0.87 5.85 -18.66
C LEU A 144 -1.93 6.78 -18.05
N ILE A 145 -2.17 6.65 -16.73
CA ILE A 145 -3.21 7.38 -15.99
C ILE A 145 -2.66 8.69 -15.38
N ALA A 146 -1.41 9.07 -15.67
CA ALA A 146 -0.63 10.14 -14.98
C ALA A 146 -1.19 11.58 -15.08
N ARG A 147 -2.44 11.76 -15.53
CA ARG A 147 -3.20 13.01 -15.39
C ARG A 147 -3.33 13.46 -13.94
N ASN A 148 -3.37 12.51 -13.00
CA ASN A 148 -3.39 12.75 -11.56
C ASN A 148 -2.08 12.30 -10.89
N ASP A 149 -1.98 12.47 -9.57
CA ASP A 149 -0.88 11.91 -8.80
C ASP A 149 -0.86 10.37 -8.89
N PRO A 150 0.22 9.76 -9.43
CA PRO A 150 0.30 8.31 -9.58
C PRO A 150 0.61 7.57 -8.28
N ILE A 151 1.15 8.24 -7.26
CA ILE A 151 1.64 7.58 -6.03
C ILE A 151 0.50 6.88 -5.27
N PRO A 152 -0.66 7.52 -5.00
CA PRO A 152 -1.76 6.84 -4.32
C PRO A 152 -2.27 5.62 -5.09
N PHE A 153 -2.27 5.69 -6.42
CA PHE A 153 -2.64 4.56 -7.28
C PHE A 153 -1.63 3.42 -7.13
N ILE A 154 -0.34 3.67 -7.30
CA ILE A 154 0.71 2.64 -7.17
C ILE A 154 0.63 1.97 -5.80
N MET A 155 0.52 2.75 -4.73
CA MET A 155 0.48 2.26 -3.35
C MET A 155 -0.76 1.38 -3.10
N ARG A 156 -1.95 1.85 -3.50
CA ARG A 156 -3.21 1.12 -3.33
C ARG A 156 -3.23 -0.15 -4.16
N THR A 157 -2.86 -0.05 -5.43
CA THR A 157 -2.89 -1.18 -6.37
C THR A 157 -1.86 -2.24 -5.99
N THR A 158 -0.66 -1.84 -5.55
CA THR A 158 0.36 -2.78 -5.06
C THR A 158 -0.14 -3.50 -3.81
N ARG A 159 -0.75 -2.79 -2.86
CA ARG A 159 -1.31 -3.41 -1.65
C ARG A 159 -2.41 -4.44 -1.96
N ASN A 160 -3.27 -4.16 -2.94
CA ASN A 160 -4.41 -5.02 -3.26
C ASN A 160 -4.02 -6.26 -4.08
N TYR A 161 -3.09 -6.12 -5.03
CA TYR A 161 -2.70 -7.20 -5.92
C TYR A 161 -1.45 -7.96 -5.49
N ASN A 162 -0.53 -7.30 -4.78
CA ASN A 162 0.77 -7.86 -4.43
C ASN A 162 1.16 -7.49 -3.00
N PRO A 163 0.56 -8.14 -1.98
CA PRO A 163 0.78 -7.81 -0.59
C PRO A 163 2.23 -8.04 -0.15
N GLU A 164 2.94 -8.99 -0.75
CA GLU A 164 4.36 -9.25 -0.48
C GLU A 164 5.25 -8.09 -0.95
N VAL A 165 5.05 -7.61 -2.19
CA VAL A 165 5.75 -6.42 -2.70
C VAL A 165 5.40 -5.19 -1.85
N TRP A 166 4.14 -5.05 -1.41
CA TRP A 166 3.76 -3.99 -0.49
C TRP A 166 4.53 -4.04 0.84
N GLN A 167 4.72 -5.22 1.44
CA GLN A 167 5.52 -5.34 2.67
C GLN A 167 6.97 -4.87 2.45
N ILE A 168 7.60 -5.30 1.35
CA ILE A 168 8.97 -4.89 1.02
C ILE A 168 9.06 -3.36 0.89
N LEU A 169 8.14 -2.74 0.16
CA LEU A 169 8.09 -1.28 0.00
C LEU A 169 7.84 -0.56 1.33
N ASN A 170 6.95 -1.11 2.16
CA ASN A 170 6.63 -0.57 3.48
C ASN A 170 7.84 -0.63 4.43
N ASP A 171 8.58 -1.74 4.41
CA ASP A 171 9.81 -1.94 5.21
C ASP A 171 10.92 -0.97 4.78
N TRP A 172 10.97 -0.62 3.50
CA TRP A 172 11.86 0.41 2.95
C TRP A 172 11.38 1.84 3.24
N GLY A 173 10.23 2.00 3.91
CA GLY A 173 9.71 3.28 4.35
C GLY A 173 8.88 4.03 3.31
N VAL A 174 8.54 3.42 2.17
CA VAL A 174 7.75 4.07 1.10
C VAL A 174 6.35 4.47 1.58
N ALA A 175 5.81 3.78 2.59
CA ALA A 175 4.55 4.14 3.23
C ALA A 175 4.60 5.42 4.07
N ARG A 176 5.81 5.90 4.40
CA ARG A 176 6.03 7.10 5.21
C ARG A 176 6.52 8.22 4.31
N LEU A 177 5.61 8.84 3.56
CA LEU A 177 5.92 10.06 2.83
C LEU A 177 6.05 11.21 3.85
N PRO A 178 7.21 11.89 3.95
CA PRO A 178 7.32 13.04 4.82
C PRO A 178 6.33 14.13 4.38
N LEU A 179 5.75 14.85 5.35
CA LEU A 179 4.75 15.90 5.11
C LEU A 179 5.22 16.95 4.08
N GLN A 180 6.52 17.24 4.02
CA GLN A 180 7.09 18.13 3.01
C GLN A 180 6.88 17.61 1.59
N PHE A 181 7.09 16.32 1.34
CA PHE A 181 6.84 15.71 0.03
C PHE A 181 5.36 15.70 -0.33
N GLU A 182 4.46 15.52 0.63
CA GLU A 182 3.02 15.64 0.36
C GLU A 182 2.66 17.07 -0.08
N ARG A 183 3.21 18.09 0.58
CA ARG A 183 3.00 19.49 0.21
C ARG A 183 3.56 19.79 -1.18
N GLU A 184 4.77 19.36 -1.49
CA GLU A 184 5.38 19.52 -2.83
C GLU A 184 4.55 18.83 -3.92
N ARG A 185 4.02 17.64 -3.62
CA ARG A 185 3.15 16.89 -4.53
C ARG A 185 1.86 17.63 -4.86
N GLU A 186 1.24 18.30 -3.89
CA GLU A 186 0.03 19.09 -4.15
C GLU A 186 0.27 20.18 -5.21
N PHE A 187 1.42 20.86 -5.18
CA PHE A 187 1.77 21.85 -6.21
C PHE A 187 1.95 21.21 -7.59
N ILE A 188 2.66 20.09 -7.68
CA ILE A 188 2.83 19.35 -8.95
C ILE A 188 1.48 18.87 -9.49
N ASN A 189 0.59 18.46 -8.60
CA ASN A 189 -0.73 17.96 -8.95
C ASN A 189 -1.65 19.05 -9.53
N ILE A 190 -1.52 20.32 -9.10
CA ILE A 190 -2.18 21.45 -9.76
C ILE A 190 -1.81 21.49 -11.24
N PHE A 191 -0.51 21.42 -11.56
CA PHE A 191 -0.05 21.39 -12.95
C PHE A 191 -0.58 20.15 -13.70
N ARG A 192 -0.45 18.96 -13.11
CA ARG A 192 -0.82 17.69 -13.78
C ARG A 192 -2.30 17.61 -14.19
N ARG A 193 -3.20 18.23 -13.43
CA ARG A 193 -4.65 18.20 -13.67
C ARG A 193 -5.11 19.05 -14.86
N HIS A 194 -4.27 19.97 -15.35
CA HIS A 194 -4.65 20.92 -16.40
C HIS A 194 -3.97 20.56 -17.72
N ASP A 195 -4.72 19.96 -18.65
CA ASP A 195 -4.19 19.58 -19.97
C ASP A 195 -3.75 20.77 -20.82
N ASP A 196 -4.47 21.90 -20.70
CA ASP A 196 -4.14 23.14 -21.40
C ASP A 196 -2.70 23.58 -21.12
N ALA A 197 -2.22 23.34 -19.89
CA ALA A 197 -0.86 23.69 -19.49
C ALA A 197 0.21 22.88 -20.25
N ARG A 198 -0.11 21.67 -20.73
CA ARG A 198 0.78 20.83 -21.54
C ARG A 198 0.78 21.20 -23.02
N ALA A 199 -0.28 21.85 -23.49
CA ALA A 199 -0.42 22.30 -24.87
C ALA A 199 0.14 23.71 -25.11
N LEU A 200 0.59 24.40 -24.05
CA LEU A 200 1.20 25.72 -24.16
C LEU A 200 2.49 25.69 -24.99
N SER A 201 2.72 26.76 -25.74
CA SER A 201 4.05 27.04 -26.29
C SER A 201 5.06 27.30 -25.16
N ASP A 202 6.34 27.14 -25.43
CA ASP A 202 7.41 27.43 -24.47
C ASP A 202 7.30 28.85 -23.88
N GLU A 203 6.90 29.82 -24.72
CA GLU A 203 6.68 31.19 -24.29
C GLU A 203 5.46 31.31 -23.37
N GLY A 204 4.34 30.67 -23.74
CA GLY A 204 3.12 30.64 -22.92
C GLY A 204 3.38 29.99 -21.56
N PHE A 205 4.08 28.85 -21.55
CA PHE A 205 4.47 28.15 -20.33
C PHE A 205 5.35 29.02 -19.43
N ARG A 206 6.33 29.74 -20.01
CA ARG A 206 7.19 30.66 -19.26
C ARG A 206 6.39 31.79 -18.60
N ARG A 207 5.40 32.35 -19.30
CA ARG A 207 4.53 33.40 -18.73
C ARG A 207 3.69 32.88 -17.57
N VAL A 208 3.10 31.68 -17.71
CA VAL A 208 2.34 31.03 -16.63
C VAL A 208 3.23 30.72 -15.43
N LEU A 209 4.44 30.23 -15.67
CA LEU A 209 5.41 29.95 -14.61
C LEU A 209 5.79 31.22 -13.84
N GLU A 210 6.06 32.31 -14.55
CA GLU A 210 6.42 33.59 -13.93
C GLU A 210 5.26 34.17 -13.11
N PHE A 211 4.05 34.15 -13.67
CA PHE A 211 2.85 34.56 -12.94
C PHE A 211 2.63 33.72 -11.67
N THR A 212 2.86 32.40 -11.77
CA THR A 212 2.70 31.48 -10.64
C THR A 212 3.72 31.77 -9.53
N ARG A 213 4.97 32.09 -9.88
CA ARG A 213 6.00 32.49 -8.91
C ARG A 213 5.61 33.75 -8.14
N GLN A 214 5.22 34.80 -8.86
CA GLN A 214 4.81 36.06 -8.24
C GLN A 214 3.57 35.89 -7.37
N SER A 215 2.58 35.12 -7.85
CA SER A 215 1.37 34.82 -7.08
C SER A 215 1.69 34.01 -5.83
N PHE A 216 2.63 33.07 -5.91
CA PHE A 216 3.07 32.28 -4.76
C PHE A 216 3.80 33.14 -3.73
N GLU A 217 4.75 33.98 -4.14
CA GLU A 217 5.45 34.93 -3.26
C GLU A 217 4.47 35.88 -2.55
N MET A 218 3.52 36.43 -3.30
CA MET A 218 2.47 37.28 -2.73
C MET A 218 1.59 36.50 -1.73
N SER A 219 1.25 35.25 -2.05
CA SER A 219 0.48 34.39 -1.14
C SER A 219 1.26 34.10 0.15
N LEU A 220 2.56 33.84 0.07
CA LEU A 220 3.42 33.65 1.25
C LEU A 220 3.41 34.90 2.15
N HIS A 221 3.57 36.09 1.56
CA HIS A 221 3.51 37.34 2.31
C HIS A 221 2.17 37.53 3.05
N PHE A 222 1.04 37.24 2.38
CA PHE A 222 -0.28 37.35 3.02
C PHE A 222 -0.48 36.33 4.15
N ILE A 223 -0.06 35.07 3.94
CA ILE A 223 -0.19 34.02 4.95
C ILE A 223 0.70 34.32 6.16
N GLU A 224 1.93 34.80 5.95
CA GLU A 224 2.83 35.19 7.04
C GLU A 224 2.22 36.29 7.91
N GLU A 225 1.66 37.34 7.29
CA GLU A 225 0.99 38.42 8.03
C GLU A 225 -0.25 37.91 8.79
N GLN A 226 -1.05 37.03 8.18
CA GLN A 226 -2.20 36.41 8.85
C GLN A 226 -1.77 35.53 10.04
N GLU A 227 -0.72 34.72 9.89
CA GLU A 227 -0.19 33.90 10.97
C GLU A 227 0.32 34.76 12.13
N ARG A 228 0.96 35.90 11.84
CA ARG A 228 1.40 36.85 12.87
C ARG A 228 0.21 37.44 13.63
N GLN A 229 -0.82 37.92 12.93
CA GLN A 229 -2.02 38.47 13.55
C GLN A 229 -2.75 37.44 14.43
N VAL A 230 -2.88 36.20 13.95
CA VAL A 230 -3.48 35.11 14.73
C VAL A 230 -2.65 34.79 15.97
N ALA A 231 -1.32 34.81 15.88
CA ALA A 231 -0.43 34.60 17.02
C ALA A 231 -0.58 35.72 18.08
N GLU A 232 -0.67 36.98 17.65
CA GLU A 232 -0.90 38.14 18.52
C GLU A 232 -2.27 38.06 19.25
N ILE A 233 -3.33 37.67 18.52
CA ILE A 233 -4.67 37.45 19.10
C ILE A 233 -4.67 36.30 20.11
N LYS A 234 -4.01 35.17 19.80
CA LYS A 234 -3.88 34.06 20.74
C LYS A 234 -3.12 34.47 22.00
N ALA A 235 -2.02 35.21 21.86
CA ALA A 235 -1.21 35.68 22.98
C ALA A 235 -1.96 36.65 23.91
N SER A 236 -2.81 37.51 23.35
CA SER A 236 -3.65 38.42 24.15
C SER A 236 -4.78 37.67 24.88
N HIS A 237 -5.39 36.65 24.27
CA HIS A 237 -6.39 35.80 24.93
C HIS A 237 -5.82 34.94 26.06
N THR A 238 -4.60 34.39 25.91
CA THR A 238 -3.96 33.58 26.98
C THR A 238 -3.55 34.44 28.19
N LYS A 239 -3.19 35.70 27.99
CA LYS A 239 -2.91 36.65 29.10
C LYS A 239 -4.18 37.15 29.80
N GLY A 240 -5.35 36.96 29.20
CA GLY A 240 -6.65 37.42 29.71
C GLY A 240 -7.48 36.38 30.47
N GLN A 241 -7.04 35.11 30.58
CA GLN A 241 -7.71 34.14 31.45
C GLN A 241 -7.32 34.37 32.91
N PRO A 242 -8.25 34.75 33.81
CA PRO A 242 -7.97 34.75 35.23
C PRO A 242 -7.75 33.30 35.68
N SER A 243 -6.72 33.07 36.49
CA SER A 243 -6.55 31.84 37.26
C SER A 243 -7.79 31.63 38.15
N GLU A 244 -8.79 30.90 37.64
CA GLU A 244 -9.94 30.45 38.42
C GLU A 244 -9.51 29.26 39.30
N ASN A 245 -8.68 29.54 40.31
CA ASN A 245 -8.55 28.64 41.44
C ASN A 245 -8.24 29.42 42.73
N THR A 246 -9.21 30.23 43.15
CA THR A 246 -9.37 30.54 44.57
C THR A 246 -10.86 30.49 44.84
N ARG A 247 -11.36 29.32 45.28
CA ARG A 247 -12.73 29.17 45.77
C ARG A 247 -12.84 29.82 47.16
N PRO A 248 -13.68 30.85 47.37
CA PRO A 248 -14.06 31.28 48.71
C PRO A 248 -15.39 30.62 49.09
N GLY A 249 -15.45 30.01 50.28
CA GLY A 249 -16.71 29.71 50.95
C GLY A 249 -17.18 28.26 50.88
N GLN A 250 -16.54 27.37 51.65
CA GLN A 250 -17.22 26.17 52.16
C GLN A 250 -17.55 26.42 53.63
N ALA A 251 -18.77 26.91 53.88
CA ALA A 251 -19.34 26.95 55.23
C ALA A 251 -19.59 25.50 55.72
N PRO A 252 -19.41 25.22 57.02
CA PRO A 252 -19.42 23.85 57.55
C PRO A 252 -20.85 23.29 57.56
N LYS A 253 -21.04 22.09 56.99
CA LYS A 253 -22.30 21.34 57.05
C LYS A 253 -22.60 20.94 58.49
N GLY A 254 -23.79 21.32 58.98
CA GLY A 254 -24.32 20.96 60.28
C GLY A 254 -24.45 19.46 60.50
N ARG A 255 -24.20 19.05 61.75
CA ARG A 255 -24.37 17.69 62.28
C ARG A 255 -25.85 17.28 62.26
N LYS A 256 -26.14 16.06 61.79
CA LYS A 256 -27.43 15.38 62.01
C LYS A 256 -27.58 15.00 63.49
N PRO A 257 -28.79 15.09 64.08
CA PRO A 257 -29.06 14.53 65.40
C PRO A 257 -29.25 13.00 65.35
N PRO A 258 -29.02 12.28 66.46
CA PRO A 258 -29.07 10.82 66.50
C PRO A 258 -30.51 10.29 66.51
N SER A 259 -30.73 9.22 65.75
CA SER A 259 -31.92 8.36 65.80
C SER A 259 -31.99 7.64 67.14
N GLY A 260 -33.14 7.73 67.81
CA GLY A 260 -33.40 7.13 69.11
C GLY A 260 -33.48 5.60 69.09
N GLU A 261 -33.07 5.02 70.22
CA GLU A 261 -33.48 3.71 70.71
C GLU A 261 -34.73 3.89 71.59
N SER A 262 -35.82 3.19 71.23
CA SER A 262 -36.72 2.41 72.11
C SER A 262 -37.85 1.84 71.27
#